data_AF-F6JB71-F1
#
_entry.id   AF-F6JB71-F1
#
_cell.length_a   1.000
_cell.length_b   1.000
_cell.length_c   1.000
_cell.angle_alpha   90.00
_cell.angle_beta   90.00
_cell.angle_gamma   90.00
#
_symmetry.space_group_name_H-M   'P 1'
#
loop_
_entity.id
_entity.type
_entity.pdbx_description
1 polymer ?
#
loop_
_entity_poly.entity_id
_entity_poly.type
_entity_poly.pdbx_seq_one_letter_code
_entity_poly.pdbx_strand_id
1 'polypeptide(L)'
;KQTAIELDYGDHACQQNTSMFNRHELPTQCSAVMNETSCYALDFNGTGYCEWNYNGLGIDYQILAGPTFILIFTIAGVFMGFAADKYNRVNMLTVCTVIFGIAMILQGTVKEYWQLVILRMIMAAGESGCNPLATGIMSDIFPEDKRALVMAIFNWGIYGGYGIAFPVGRYITKLNFWNLGWRVCYLGAGVLTVIMAALTGTTLREPERKAIGEGDR
;
A
#
# COMPACT_ATOMS: atom_id res chain seq x y z
N LYS A 1 13.86 -3.45 3.88
CA LYS A 1 14.96 -3.82 4.80
C LYS A 1 14.46 -3.92 6.23
N GLN A 2 14.19 -2.82 6.94
CA GLN A 2 13.79 -2.88 8.36
C GLN A 2 12.54 -3.74 8.62
N THR A 3 11.51 -3.63 7.77
CA THR A 3 10.32 -4.50 7.82
C THR A 3 10.63 -5.99 7.69
N ALA A 4 11.62 -6.34 6.86
CA ALA A 4 11.98 -7.73 6.56
C ALA A 4 12.83 -8.36 7.67
N ILE A 5 13.68 -7.56 8.30
CA ILE A 5 14.47 -7.96 9.47
C ILE A 5 13.56 -8.14 10.69
N GLU A 6 12.52 -7.30 10.86
CA GLU A 6 11.60 -7.43 12.00
C GLU A 6 10.59 -8.57 11.87
N LEU A 7 10.32 -9.05 10.66
CA LEU A 7 9.29 -10.06 10.36
C LEU A 7 9.90 -11.35 9.78
N ASP A 8 11.22 -11.47 9.79
CA ASP A 8 12.00 -12.62 9.34
C ASP A 8 11.55 -13.19 7.97
N TYR A 9 11.39 -12.33 6.96
CA TYR A 9 10.94 -12.76 5.62
C TYR A 9 11.90 -12.37 4.49
N GLY A 10 11.89 -13.21 3.44
CA GLY A 10 12.71 -13.04 2.25
C GLY A 10 14.07 -13.72 2.33
N ASP A 11 14.91 -13.46 1.33
CA ASP A 11 16.23 -14.08 1.25
C ASP A 11 17.24 -13.39 2.18
N HIS A 12 18.22 -14.13 2.67
CA HIS A 12 19.38 -13.54 3.33
C HIS A 12 20.36 -12.96 2.30
N ALA A 13 20.88 -11.77 2.59
CA ALA A 13 21.97 -11.21 1.81
C ALA A 13 22.92 -10.38 2.67
N CYS A 14 24.15 -10.22 2.19
CA CYS A 14 25.12 -9.34 2.81
C CYS A 14 24.78 -7.87 2.49
N GLN A 15 24.52 -7.08 3.53
CA GLN A 15 24.07 -5.69 3.40
C GLN A 15 24.91 -4.76 4.26
N GLN A 16 25.01 -3.50 3.87
CA GLN A 16 25.76 -2.52 4.63
C GLN A 16 25.04 -2.18 5.94
N ASN A 17 25.80 -2.15 7.04
CA ASN A 17 25.35 -1.65 8.33
C ASN A 17 25.33 -0.11 8.31
N THR A 18 24.33 0.50 8.93
CA THR A 18 23.92 1.89 8.71
C THR A 18 24.81 2.94 9.39
N SER A 19 25.96 2.57 9.96
CA SER A 19 26.53 3.36 11.05
C SER A 19 27.71 4.30 10.76
N MET A 20 28.59 4.12 9.75
CA MET A 20 29.79 5.01 9.70
C MET A 20 30.41 5.35 8.33
N PHE A 21 30.14 4.63 7.23
CA PHE A 21 30.91 4.80 5.98
C PHE A 21 30.03 5.04 4.76
N ASN A 22 30.45 5.92 3.85
CA ASN A 22 29.79 6.06 2.56
C ASN A 22 30.15 4.89 1.65
N ARG A 23 29.22 4.48 0.77
CA ARG A 23 29.40 3.32 -0.12
C ARG A 23 30.64 3.42 -1.04
N HIS A 24 31.11 4.63 -1.31
CA HIS A 24 32.28 4.91 -2.15
C HIS A 24 33.62 4.78 -1.41
N GLU A 25 33.62 4.80 -0.09
CA GLU A 25 34.83 4.72 0.75
C GLU A 25 35.22 3.28 1.07
N LEU A 26 34.34 2.32 0.74
CA LEU A 26 34.49 0.92 1.08
C LEU A 26 35.30 0.17 0.00
N PRO A 27 36.29 -0.65 0.40
CA PRO A 27 37.14 -1.39 -0.53
C PRO A 27 36.36 -2.46 -1.30
N THR A 28 35.34 -3.05 -0.68
CA THR A 28 34.43 -4.01 -1.32
C THR A 28 32.99 -3.71 -0.95
N GLN A 29 32.09 -3.81 -1.92
CA GLN A 29 30.66 -3.64 -1.66
C GLN A 29 30.07 -4.92 -1.04
N CYS A 30 29.36 -4.79 0.09
CA CYS A 30 28.70 -5.91 0.75
C CYS A 30 27.82 -6.73 -0.21
N SER A 31 27.16 -6.08 -1.18
CA SER A 31 26.28 -6.74 -2.16
C SER A 31 26.98 -7.70 -3.12
N ALA A 32 28.32 -7.65 -3.23
CA ALA A 32 29.09 -8.59 -4.05
C ALA A 32 29.32 -9.94 -3.35
N VAL A 33 29.07 -10.02 -2.03
CA VAL A 33 29.33 -11.20 -1.22
C VAL A 33 28.06 -12.01 -1.04
N MET A 34 28.12 -13.28 -1.42
CA MET A 34 26.98 -14.22 -1.36
C MET A 34 27.08 -15.24 -0.22
N ASN A 35 28.17 -15.23 0.55
CA ASN A 35 28.39 -16.18 1.64
C ASN A 35 28.41 -15.45 3.00
N GLU A 36 27.78 -16.06 4.00
CA GLU A 36 27.67 -15.52 5.35
C GLU A 36 29.04 -15.28 6.02
N THR A 37 29.91 -16.29 5.99
CA THR A 37 31.25 -16.22 6.59
C THR A 37 32.10 -15.12 5.96
N SER A 38 31.99 -14.96 4.64
CA SER A 38 32.66 -13.91 3.88
C SER A 38 32.09 -12.52 4.17
N CYS A 39 30.80 -12.42 4.53
CA CYS A 39 30.16 -11.15 4.88
C CYS A 39 30.67 -10.62 6.22
N TYR A 40 30.79 -11.49 7.22
CA TYR A 40 31.31 -11.12 8.54
C TYR A 40 32.83 -10.87 8.56
N ALA A 41 33.56 -11.42 7.58
CA ALA A 41 35.00 -11.19 7.41
C ALA A 41 35.32 -9.80 6.84
N LEU A 42 34.32 -9.02 6.39
CA LEU A 42 34.53 -7.68 5.87
C LEU A 42 34.63 -6.66 7.00
N ASP A 43 35.86 -6.21 7.25
CA ASP A 43 36.15 -5.10 8.16
C ASP A 43 36.86 -3.95 7.43
N PHE A 44 36.66 -2.75 7.97
CA PHE A 44 37.40 -1.57 7.56
C PHE A 44 37.89 -0.87 8.81
N ASN A 45 39.21 -0.75 8.95
CA ASN A 45 39.86 -0.15 10.11
C ASN A 45 39.42 -0.77 11.46
N GLY A 46 39.25 -2.10 11.49
CA GLY A 46 38.80 -2.84 12.67
C GLY A 46 37.30 -2.75 12.99
N THR A 47 36.50 -2.16 12.10
CA THR A 47 35.03 -2.09 12.23
C THR A 47 34.33 -2.87 11.11
N GLY A 48 33.44 -3.80 11.47
CA GLY A 48 32.61 -4.53 10.53
C GLY A 48 31.52 -3.63 9.94
N TYR A 49 31.51 -3.45 8.61
CA TYR A 49 30.58 -2.55 7.92
C TYR A 49 29.46 -3.29 7.17
N CYS A 50 29.50 -4.62 7.14
CA CYS A 50 28.46 -5.46 6.56
C CYS A 50 27.76 -6.30 7.64
N GLU A 51 26.49 -6.62 7.40
CA GLU A 51 25.69 -7.54 8.20
C GLU A 51 25.01 -8.56 7.27
N TRP A 52 24.81 -9.78 7.76
CA TRP A 52 24.07 -10.82 7.05
C TRP A 52 22.64 -10.87 7.58
N ASN A 53 21.67 -10.39 6.79
CA ASN A 53 20.30 -10.22 7.27
C ASN A 53 19.27 -10.36 6.13
N TYR A 54 17.99 -10.45 6.51
CA TYR A 54 16.87 -10.50 5.57
C TYR A 54 16.83 -9.26 4.67
N ASN A 55 16.89 -9.48 3.36
CA ASN A 55 16.86 -8.41 2.37
C ASN A 55 15.43 -7.94 2.03
N GLY A 56 14.42 -8.76 2.34
CA GLY A 56 13.02 -8.53 2.00
C GLY A 56 12.70 -8.70 0.51
N LEU A 57 13.49 -9.48 -0.20
CA LEU A 57 13.32 -9.91 -1.60
C LEU A 57 13.12 -11.43 -1.65
N GLY A 58 12.94 -11.98 -2.85
CA GLY A 58 12.72 -13.42 -3.05
C GLY A 58 11.24 -13.76 -3.24
N ILE A 59 10.91 -15.04 -3.05
CA ILE A 59 9.55 -15.56 -3.28
C ILE A 59 8.55 -14.96 -2.29
N ASP A 60 8.93 -14.78 -1.02
CA ASP A 60 8.06 -14.19 0.00
C ASP A 60 7.61 -12.78 -0.39
N TYR A 61 8.56 -11.93 -0.82
CA TYR A 61 8.22 -10.61 -1.32
C TYR A 61 7.29 -10.67 -2.54
N GLN A 62 7.56 -11.57 -3.48
CA GLN A 62 6.71 -11.73 -4.67
C GLN A 62 5.29 -12.11 -4.28
N ILE A 63 5.11 -13.10 -3.39
CA ILE A 63 3.81 -13.54 -2.87
C ILE A 63 3.06 -12.38 -2.20
N LEU A 64 3.76 -11.58 -1.40
CA LEU A 64 3.19 -10.44 -0.69
C LEU A 64 2.81 -9.27 -1.63
N ALA A 65 3.66 -8.97 -2.61
CA ALA A 65 3.51 -7.78 -3.46
C ALA A 65 2.61 -7.99 -4.68
N GLY A 66 2.55 -9.21 -5.23
CA GLY A 66 1.94 -9.46 -6.54
C GLY A 66 0.75 -10.42 -6.51
N PRO A 67 0.98 -11.74 -6.61
CA PRO A 67 -0.04 -12.71 -7.00
C PRO A 67 -1.23 -12.72 -6.04
N THR A 68 -0.96 -12.70 -4.74
CA THR A 68 -1.99 -12.80 -3.70
C THR A 68 -2.88 -11.55 -3.69
N PHE A 69 -2.27 -10.38 -3.81
CA PHE A 69 -3.01 -9.11 -3.88
C PHE A 69 -3.89 -9.06 -5.13
N ILE A 70 -3.31 -9.34 -6.30
CA ILE A 70 -4.02 -9.26 -7.59
C ILE A 70 -5.17 -10.27 -7.64
N LEU A 71 -4.95 -11.51 -7.22
CA LEU A 71 -5.97 -12.55 -7.24
C LEU A 71 -7.19 -12.14 -6.41
N ILE A 72 -6.97 -11.68 -5.18
CA ILE A 72 -8.08 -11.25 -4.31
C ILE A 72 -8.73 -9.98 -4.83
N PHE A 73 -7.94 -9.01 -5.30
CA PHE A 73 -8.45 -7.78 -5.90
C PHE A 73 -9.36 -8.05 -7.11
N THR A 74 -8.95 -8.96 -8.00
CA THR A 74 -9.75 -9.31 -9.19
C THR A 74 -11.04 -10.03 -8.80
N ILE A 75 -10.97 -11.04 -7.93
CA ILE A 75 -12.15 -11.80 -7.51
C ILE A 75 -13.14 -10.86 -6.79
N ALA A 76 -12.66 -10.10 -5.80
CA ALA A 76 -13.48 -9.15 -5.05
C ALA A 76 -14.04 -8.05 -5.95
N GLY A 77 -13.24 -7.55 -6.92
CA GLY A 77 -13.67 -6.55 -7.90
C GLY A 77 -14.85 -7.01 -8.74
N VAL A 78 -14.84 -8.28 -9.21
CA VAL A 78 -15.96 -8.87 -9.96
C VAL A 78 -17.22 -8.93 -9.10
N PHE A 79 -17.12 -9.44 -7.86
CA PHE A 79 -18.26 -9.47 -6.94
C PHE A 79 -18.80 -8.08 -6.61
N MET A 80 -17.90 -7.11 -6.42
CA MET A 80 -18.27 -5.71 -6.18
C MET A 80 -18.97 -5.09 -7.38
N GLY A 81 -18.58 -5.43 -8.61
CA GLY A 81 -19.27 -4.97 -9.82
C GLY A 81 -20.73 -5.43 -9.84
N PHE A 82 -20.99 -6.73 -9.62
CA PHE A 82 -22.35 -7.25 -9.55
C PHE A 82 -23.17 -6.67 -8.37
N ALA A 83 -22.51 -6.41 -7.25
CA ALA A 83 -23.15 -5.82 -6.09
C ALA A 83 -23.46 -4.32 -6.31
N ALA A 84 -22.62 -3.59 -7.02
CA ALA A 84 -22.83 -2.17 -7.36
C ALA A 84 -24.13 -1.95 -8.13
N ASP A 85 -24.53 -2.91 -8.96
CA ASP A 85 -25.79 -2.86 -9.70
C ASP A 85 -27.03 -3.10 -8.83
N LYS A 86 -26.90 -3.73 -7.66
CA LYS A 86 -28.05 -4.05 -6.80
C LYS A 86 -28.17 -3.19 -5.56
N TYR A 87 -27.06 -2.67 -5.05
CA TYR A 87 -27.01 -1.95 -3.78
C TYR A 87 -26.71 -0.46 -3.98
N ASN A 88 -26.81 0.29 -2.87
CA ASN A 88 -26.45 1.70 -2.80
C ASN A 88 -24.92 1.83 -2.92
N ARG A 89 -24.45 2.56 -3.94
CA ARG A 89 -23.03 2.64 -4.30
C ARG A 89 -22.23 3.43 -3.28
N VAL A 90 -22.80 4.49 -2.70
CA VAL A 90 -22.16 5.29 -1.65
C VAL A 90 -21.94 4.47 -0.38
N ASN A 91 -22.94 3.69 0.04
CA ASN A 91 -22.82 2.81 1.21
C ASN A 91 -21.79 1.70 0.96
N MET A 92 -21.79 1.08 -0.23
CA MET A 92 -20.77 0.12 -0.60
C MET A 92 -19.37 0.74 -0.58
N LEU A 93 -19.19 1.90 -1.21
CA LEU A 93 -17.93 2.63 -1.25
C LEU A 93 -17.42 2.92 0.16
N THR A 94 -18.31 3.34 1.05
CA THR A 94 -18.00 3.62 2.45
C THR A 94 -17.52 2.36 3.17
N VAL A 95 -18.25 1.24 3.07
CA VAL A 95 -17.87 -0.03 3.70
C VAL A 95 -16.52 -0.55 3.16
N CYS A 96 -16.32 -0.52 1.85
CA CYS A 96 -15.07 -0.87 1.19
C CYS A 96 -13.89 -0.05 1.75
N THR A 97 -14.07 1.27 1.83
CA THR A 97 -13.04 2.19 2.33
C THR A 97 -12.75 1.99 3.82
N VAL A 98 -13.76 1.66 4.63
CA VAL A 98 -13.58 1.32 6.05
C VAL A 98 -12.77 0.03 6.20
N ILE A 99 -13.11 -1.03 5.45
CA ILE A 99 -12.37 -2.31 5.48
C ILE A 99 -10.91 -2.07 5.08
N PHE A 100 -10.70 -1.32 4.00
CA PHE A 100 -9.38 -0.93 3.52
C PHE A 100 -8.57 -0.17 4.58
N GLY A 101 -9.17 0.84 5.22
CA GLY A 101 -8.54 1.62 6.28
C GLY A 101 -8.21 0.80 7.54
N ILE A 102 -9.14 -0.04 8.01
CA ILE A 102 -8.91 -0.91 9.17
C ILE A 102 -7.79 -1.92 8.87
N ALA A 103 -7.78 -2.53 7.69
CA ALA A 103 -6.72 -3.45 7.29
C ALA A 103 -5.34 -2.77 7.26
N MET A 104 -5.26 -1.49 6.86
CA MET A 104 -4.01 -0.71 6.95
C MET A 104 -3.60 -0.44 8.40
N ILE A 105 -4.51 -0.06 9.28
CA ILE A 105 -4.20 0.16 10.71
C ILE A 105 -3.65 -1.15 11.32
N LEU A 106 -4.31 -2.28 11.05
CA LEU A 106 -3.88 -3.58 11.54
C LEU A 106 -2.51 -4.01 11.00
N GLN A 107 -2.16 -3.65 9.75
CA GLN A 107 -0.82 -3.92 9.19
C GLN A 107 0.28 -3.26 10.04
N GLY A 108 0.01 -2.09 10.62
CA GLY A 108 0.94 -1.43 11.55
C GLY A 108 1.19 -2.22 12.85
N THR A 109 0.36 -3.20 13.19
CA THR A 109 0.47 -3.99 14.45
C THR A 109 1.02 -5.39 14.27
N VAL A 110 1.36 -5.76 13.02
CA VAL A 110 1.81 -7.12 12.65
C VAL A 110 3.13 -7.49 13.32
N LYS A 111 3.25 -8.74 13.78
CA LYS A 111 4.48 -9.31 14.34
C LYS A 111 5.05 -10.46 13.50
N GLU A 112 4.21 -11.06 12.67
CA GLU A 112 4.55 -12.24 11.87
C GLU A 112 4.27 -11.98 10.38
N TYR A 113 5.13 -12.49 9.49
CA TYR A 113 4.96 -12.34 8.04
C TYR A 113 3.57 -12.78 7.53
N TRP A 114 3.05 -13.91 8.01
CA TRP A 114 1.74 -14.43 7.58
C TRP A 114 0.57 -13.48 7.91
N GLN A 115 0.64 -12.75 9.02
CA GLN A 115 -0.37 -11.75 9.36
C GLN A 115 -0.35 -10.60 8.34
N LEU A 116 0.85 -10.21 7.87
CA LEU A 116 1.00 -9.19 6.84
C LEU A 116 0.33 -9.63 5.54
N VAL A 117 0.56 -10.88 5.11
CA VAL A 117 -0.05 -11.45 3.90
C VAL A 117 -1.58 -11.46 3.99
N ILE A 118 -2.14 -11.94 5.10
CA ILE A 118 -3.60 -11.99 5.31
C ILE A 118 -4.21 -10.59 5.29
N LEU A 119 -3.61 -9.64 6.00
CA LEU A 119 -4.11 -8.26 6.02
C LEU A 119 -3.98 -7.59 4.65
N ARG A 120 -2.96 -7.95 3.86
CA ARG A 120 -2.81 -7.51 2.46
C ARG A 120 -3.96 -8.00 1.59
N MET A 121 -4.40 -9.24 1.77
CA MET A 121 -5.56 -9.80 1.06
C MET A 121 -6.85 -9.08 1.45
N ILE A 122 -7.08 -8.84 2.74
CA ILE A 122 -8.26 -8.11 3.22
C ILE A 122 -8.27 -6.67 2.67
N MET A 123 -7.10 -6.03 2.67
CA MET A 123 -6.92 -4.70 2.09
C MET A 123 -7.27 -4.70 0.58
N ALA A 124 -6.79 -5.68 -0.18
CA ALA A 124 -7.09 -5.83 -1.60
C ALA A 124 -8.60 -5.99 -1.88
N ALA A 125 -9.29 -6.76 -1.05
CA ALA A 125 -10.74 -6.95 -1.15
C ALA A 125 -11.54 -5.67 -0.86
N GLY A 126 -11.06 -4.83 0.08
CA GLY A 126 -11.67 -3.53 0.36
C GLY A 126 -11.40 -2.52 -0.76
N GLU A 127 -10.18 -2.49 -1.29
CA GLU A 127 -9.76 -1.53 -2.31
C GLU A 127 -10.41 -1.76 -3.68
N SER A 128 -10.75 -3.01 -4.02
CA SER A 128 -11.21 -3.41 -5.36
C SER A 128 -12.46 -2.68 -5.85
N GLY A 129 -13.35 -2.28 -4.92
CA GLY A 129 -14.58 -1.56 -5.25
C GLY A 129 -14.42 -0.05 -5.35
N CYS A 130 -13.35 0.54 -4.82
CA CYS A 130 -13.28 1.98 -4.61
C CYS A 130 -13.31 2.78 -5.93
N ASN A 131 -12.50 2.38 -6.90
CA ASN A 131 -12.41 3.06 -8.20
C ASN A 131 -13.68 2.91 -9.06
N PRO A 132 -14.22 1.70 -9.32
CA PRO A 132 -15.44 1.55 -10.12
C PRO A 132 -16.68 2.19 -9.47
N LEU A 133 -16.81 2.11 -8.14
CA LEU A 133 -17.93 2.76 -7.45
C LEU A 133 -17.82 4.29 -7.50
N ALA A 134 -16.64 4.85 -7.25
CA ALA A 134 -16.43 6.30 -7.29
C ALA A 134 -16.66 6.87 -8.70
N THR A 135 -16.15 6.19 -9.73
CA THR A 135 -16.37 6.61 -11.12
C THR A 135 -17.85 6.53 -11.53
N GLY A 136 -18.57 5.47 -11.15
CA GLY A 136 -20.01 5.39 -11.40
C GLY A 136 -20.84 6.45 -10.67
N ILE A 137 -20.45 6.82 -9.44
CA ILE A 137 -21.12 7.91 -8.70
C ILE A 137 -20.84 9.27 -9.38
N MET A 138 -19.59 9.52 -9.78
CA MET A 138 -19.20 10.77 -10.44
C MET A 138 -19.90 10.95 -11.80
N SER A 139 -20.10 9.87 -12.58
CA SER A 139 -20.83 9.97 -13.87
C SER A 139 -22.28 10.38 -13.69
N ASP A 140 -22.91 10.01 -12.57
CA ASP A 140 -24.32 10.30 -12.32
C ASP A 140 -24.54 11.71 -11.76
N ILE A 141 -23.60 12.19 -10.94
CA ILE A 141 -23.62 13.54 -10.35
C ILE A 141 -23.33 14.61 -11.42
N PHE A 142 -22.35 14.39 -12.30
CA PHE A 142 -21.86 15.43 -13.20
C PHE A 142 -22.40 15.30 -14.64
N PRO A 143 -22.73 16.43 -15.30
CA PRO A 143 -23.16 16.46 -16.69
C PRO A 143 -22.02 16.06 -17.63
N GLU A 144 -22.38 15.55 -18.81
CA GLU A 144 -21.47 14.92 -19.77
C GLU A 144 -20.28 15.83 -20.13
N ASP A 145 -20.55 17.11 -20.38
CA ASP A 145 -19.57 18.14 -20.74
C ASP A 145 -18.45 18.32 -19.69
N LYS A 146 -18.73 17.98 -18.42
CA LYS A 146 -17.80 18.13 -17.30
C LYS A 146 -17.22 16.81 -16.81
N ARG A 147 -17.74 15.66 -17.26
CA ARG A 147 -17.30 14.32 -16.79
C ARG A 147 -15.80 14.12 -17.01
N ALA A 148 -15.28 14.49 -18.18
CA ALA A 148 -13.86 14.33 -18.50
C ALA A 148 -12.95 15.07 -17.50
N LEU A 149 -13.30 16.30 -17.15
CA LEU A 149 -12.53 17.12 -16.20
C LEU A 149 -12.59 16.54 -14.77
N VAL A 150 -13.77 16.11 -14.32
CA VAL A 150 -13.92 15.50 -13.00
C VAL A 150 -13.12 14.20 -12.88
N MET A 151 -13.17 13.35 -13.91
CA MET A 151 -12.38 12.12 -13.96
C MET A 151 -10.89 12.40 -14.03
N ALA A 152 -10.47 13.45 -14.72
CA ALA A 152 -9.06 13.86 -14.76
C ALA A 152 -8.56 14.27 -13.38
N ILE A 153 -9.33 15.08 -12.63
CA ILE A 153 -8.99 15.49 -11.25
C ILE A 153 -8.93 14.27 -10.33
N PHE A 154 -9.90 13.35 -10.44
CA PHE A 154 -9.92 12.12 -9.65
C PHE A 154 -8.67 11.26 -9.89
N ASN A 155 -8.31 11.04 -11.16
CA ASN A 155 -7.11 10.28 -11.52
C ASN A 155 -5.83 11.00 -11.07
N TRP A 156 -5.81 12.33 -11.11
CA TRP A 156 -4.68 13.11 -10.61
C TRP A 156 -4.44 12.85 -9.11
N GLY A 157 -5.51 12.67 -8.33
CA GLY A 157 -5.44 12.24 -6.93
C GLY A 157 -4.79 10.87 -6.76
N ILE A 158 -5.15 9.88 -7.59
CA ILE A 158 -4.58 8.52 -7.57
C ILE A 158 -3.07 8.56 -7.84
N TYR A 159 -2.68 9.17 -8.96
CA TYR A 159 -1.27 9.21 -9.35
C TYR A 159 -0.44 10.13 -8.46
N GLY A 160 -1.02 11.24 -7.99
CA GLY A 160 -0.40 12.12 -7.01
C GLY A 160 -0.14 11.40 -5.68
N GLY A 161 -1.10 10.59 -5.22
CA GLY A 161 -0.94 9.72 -4.06
C GLY A 161 0.24 8.75 -4.20
N TYR A 162 0.34 8.05 -5.34
CA TYR A 162 1.47 7.16 -5.62
C TYR A 162 2.81 7.90 -5.60
N GLY A 163 2.86 9.11 -6.17
CA GLY A 163 4.06 9.94 -6.16
C GLY A 163 4.51 10.34 -4.75
N ILE A 164 3.55 10.71 -3.89
CA ILE A 164 3.82 11.14 -2.51
C ILE A 164 4.17 9.96 -1.60
N ALA A 165 3.68 8.75 -1.88
CA ALA A 165 3.92 7.57 -1.05
C ALA A 165 5.41 7.23 -0.90
N PHE A 166 6.22 7.38 -1.95
CA PHE A 166 7.66 7.09 -1.91
C PHE A 166 8.46 8.00 -0.96
N PRO A 167 8.43 9.34 -1.07
CA PRO A 167 9.14 10.21 -0.15
C PRO A 167 8.60 10.07 1.27
N VAL A 168 7.28 9.97 1.45
CA VAL A 168 6.66 9.74 2.77
C VAL A 168 7.21 8.47 3.41
N GLY A 169 7.22 7.34 2.69
CA GLY A 169 7.77 6.08 3.18
C GLY A 169 9.27 6.14 3.48
N ARG A 170 10.05 6.96 2.76
CA ARG A 170 11.50 7.12 2.99
C ARG A 170 11.83 8.04 4.17
N TYR A 171 11.14 9.17 4.31
CA TYR A 171 11.48 10.19 5.31
C TYR A 171 10.81 9.94 6.65
N ILE A 172 9.54 9.52 6.68
CA ILE A 172 8.81 9.28 7.92
C ILE A 172 9.43 8.11 8.70
N THR A 173 9.84 7.06 8.01
CA THR A 173 10.49 5.90 8.65
C THR A 173 11.83 6.25 9.28
N LYS A 174 12.58 7.20 8.71
CA LYS A 174 13.83 7.70 9.29
C LYS A 174 13.64 8.57 10.52
N LEU A 175 12.54 9.32 10.60
CA LEU A 175 12.22 10.15 11.75
C LEU A 175 11.85 9.32 12.99
N ASN A 176 11.48 8.05 12.79
CA ASN A 176 11.21 7.07 13.82
C ASN A 176 10.29 7.60 14.96
N PHE A 177 9.19 8.26 14.57
CA PHE A 177 8.21 8.78 15.54
C PHE A 177 7.75 7.67 16.49
N TRP A 178 7.84 7.93 17.80
CA TRP A 178 7.48 7.00 18.89
C TRP A 178 8.11 5.61 18.80
N ASN A 179 9.29 5.47 18.16
CA ASN A 179 9.94 4.18 17.92
C ASN A 179 9.09 3.19 17.10
N LEU A 180 8.12 3.69 16.33
CA LEU A 180 7.22 2.86 15.51
C LEU A 180 7.74 2.66 14.08
N GLY A 181 8.85 3.30 13.69
CA GLY A 181 9.52 3.12 12.40
C GLY A 181 8.54 3.11 11.20
N TRP A 182 8.41 1.96 10.56
CA TRP A 182 7.53 1.72 9.40
C TRP A 182 6.05 1.60 9.75
N ARG A 183 5.71 1.22 10.98
CA ARG A 183 4.33 1.03 11.45
C ARG A 183 3.55 2.33 11.46
N VAL A 184 4.23 3.44 11.73
CA VAL A 184 3.60 4.77 11.77
C VAL A 184 3.02 5.17 10.41
N CYS A 185 3.64 4.73 9.30
CA CYS A 185 3.12 4.99 7.96
C CYS A 185 1.78 4.29 7.74
N TYR A 186 1.65 3.03 8.17
CA TYR A 186 0.41 2.25 8.06
C TYR A 186 -0.68 2.76 8.99
N LEU A 187 -0.33 3.08 10.24
CA LEU A 187 -1.27 3.65 11.21
C LEU A 187 -1.79 5.02 10.74
N GLY A 188 -0.88 5.92 10.34
CA GLY A 188 -1.25 7.26 9.89
C GLY A 188 -2.09 7.25 8.62
N ALA A 189 -1.68 6.46 7.61
CA ALA A 189 -2.45 6.32 6.38
C ALA A 189 -3.82 5.66 6.64
N GLY A 190 -3.86 4.60 7.44
CA GLY A 190 -5.10 3.91 7.78
C GLY A 190 -6.09 4.79 8.53
N VAL A 191 -5.63 5.59 9.51
CA VAL A 191 -6.49 6.55 10.22
C VAL A 191 -7.04 7.60 9.25
N LEU A 192 -6.19 8.16 8.38
CA LEU A 192 -6.64 9.12 7.36
C LEU A 192 -7.70 8.50 6.44
N THR A 193 -7.51 7.25 6.01
CA THR A 193 -8.47 6.53 5.19
C THR A 193 -9.80 6.32 5.90
N VAL A 194 -9.80 5.95 7.19
CA VAL A 194 -11.04 5.80 7.97
C VAL A 194 -11.76 7.13 8.14
N ILE A 195 -11.03 8.23 8.35
CA ILE A 195 -11.60 9.58 8.38
C ILE A 195 -12.26 9.91 7.04
N MET A 196 -11.57 9.64 5.92
CA MET A 196 -12.13 9.85 4.59
C MET A 196 -13.36 8.98 4.36
N ALA A 197 -13.37 7.73 4.82
CA ALA A 197 -14.53 6.85 4.73
C ALA A 197 -15.73 7.41 5.50
N ALA A 198 -15.51 7.90 6.73
CA ALA A 198 -16.56 8.53 7.53
C ALA A 198 -17.11 9.80 6.87
N LEU A 199 -16.23 10.62 6.28
CA LEU A 199 -16.64 11.79 5.52
C LEU A 199 -17.47 11.39 4.30
N THR A 200 -17.03 10.40 3.51
CA THR A 200 -17.78 9.91 2.35
C THR A 200 -19.16 9.40 2.76
N GLY A 201 -19.25 8.58 3.80
CA GLY A 201 -20.54 8.00 4.23
C GLY A 201 -21.52 8.99 4.84
N THR A 202 -21.04 10.13 5.39
CA THR A 202 -21.90 11.15 6.02
C THR A 202 -22.23 12.33 5.11
N THR A 203 -21.33 12.68 4.18
CA THR A 203 -21.48 13.86 3.31
C THR A 203 -22.03 13.52 1.93
N LEU A 204 -21.72 12.33 1.41
CA LEU A 204 -22.12 11.95 0.06
C LEU A 204 -23.53 11.36 0.08
N ARG A 205 -24.41 11.89 -0.76
CA ARG A 205 -25.75 11.36 -0.96
C ARG A 205 -25.79 10.54 -2.24
N GLU A 206 -26.40 9.36 -2.19
CA GLU A 206 -26.56 8.48 -3.37
C GLU A 206 -27.29 9.26 -4.49
N PRO A 207 -26.67 9.41 -5.67
CA PRO A 207 -27.34 10.02 -6.81
C PRO A 207 -28.37 9.07 -7.43
N GLU A 208 -29.44 9.62 -7.99
CA GLU A 208 -30.36 8.85 -8.83
C GLU A 208 -29.61 8.26 -10.02
N ARG A 209 -29.84 6.97 -10.28
CA ARG A 209 -29.17 6.26 -11.37
C ARG A 209 -29.69 6.80 -12.69
N LYS A 210 -28.78 7.33 -13.52
CA LYS A 210 -29.10 7.70 -14.90
C LYS A 210 -28.82 6.49 -15.79
N ALA A 211 -29.85 5.95 -16.41
CA ALA A 211 -29.65 4.96 -17.46
C ALA A 211 -28.87 5.61 -18.60
N ILE A 212 -27.78 4.98 -19.03
CA ILE A 212 -26.98 5.45 -20.16
C ILE A 212 -27.88 5.37 -21.41
N GLY A 213 -28.32 6.53 -21.93
CA GLY A 213 -29.09 6.64 -23.18
C GLY A 213 -30.44 7.36 -23.12
N GLU A 214 -30.91 7.83 -21.96
CA GLU A 214 -32.25 8.43 -21.84
C GLU A 214 -32.27 9.97 -21.93
N GLY A 215 -31.18 10.56 -22.43
CA GLY A 215 -31.00 12.03 -22.53
C GLY A 215 -31.23 12.64 -23.92
N ASP A 216 -31.51 11.84 -24.95
CA ASP A 216 -31.74 12.32 -26.33
C ASP A 216 -33.11 11.86 -26.87
N ARG A 217 -34.19 12.36 -26.25
CA ARG A 217 -35.52 12.48 -26.89
C ARG A 217 -36.23 13.74 -26.43
#